data_AF-A0A519VCE9-F1
#
_entry.id   AF-A0A519VCE9-F1
#
_cell.length_a   1.000
_cell.length_b   1.000
_cell.length_c   1.000
_cell.angle_alpha   90.00
_cell.angle_beta   90.00
_cell.angle_gamma   90.00
#
_symmetry.space_group_name_H-M   'P 1'
#
loop_
_entity.id
_entity.type
_entity.pdbx_description
1 polymer ?
#
loop_
_entity_poly.entity_id
_entity_poly.type
_entity_poly.pdbx_seq_one_letter_code
_entity_poly.pdbx_strand_id
1 'polypeptide(L)'
;MKLKSHFLMYILPFFIGCKHPATVNGTYIGLEEIYTTNTKGQKVPYTSPENPEAKWFHQSTLTLKSDSASLQQSPVSITGKDTIFSASDGGFYNYSGTVSTQNNQHIIINLTETSCDNCGEIVQKQADGTYKKIPRKKEYEAIVTPQGLTIQGYLFKKE
;
A
#
# COMPACT_ATOMS: atom_id res chain seq x y z
N MET A 1 32.58 3.83 -69.28
CA MET A 1 32.47 4.40 -67.92
C MET A 1 31.00 4.50 -67.54
N LYS A 2 30.67 4.17 -66.27
CA LYS A 2 29.35 4.14 -65.60
C LYS A 2 28.67 2.76 -65.46
N LEU A 3 29.19 1.96 -64.52
CA LEU A 3 28.39 1.01 -63.75
C LEU A 3 27.45 1.81 -62.83
N LYS A 4 26.13 1.60 -62.94
CA LYS A 4 25.15 2.09 -61.95
C LYS A 4 25.06 1.06 -60.83
N SER A 5 25.60 1.42 -59.67
CA SER A 5 25.47 0.67 -58.42
C SER A 5 24.10 0.91 -57.81
N HIS A 6 23.26 -0.12 -57.73
CA HIS A 6 22.01 -0.08 -56.96
C HIS A 6 22.30 -0.51 -55.53
N PHE A 7 22.30 0.47 -54.62
CA PHE A 7 22.37 0.24 -53.17
C PHE A 7 21.00 -0.28 -52.70
N LEU A 8 20.93 -1.57 -52.38
CA LEU A 8 19.76 -2.18 -51.74
C LEU A 8 19.83 -1.88 -50.24
N MET A 9 19.08 -0.89 -49.79
CA MET A 9 19.01 -0.48 -48.38
C MET A 9 18.07 -1.43 -47.63
N TYR A 10 18.64 -2.39 -46.90
CA TYR A 10 17.90 -3.26 -45.98
C TYR A 10 17.40 -2.43 -44.79
N ILE A 11 16.10 -2.13 -44.76
CA ILE A 11 15.42 -1.59 -43.58
C ILE A 11 15.22 -2.76 -42.61
N LEU A 12 16.07 -2.86 -41.59
CA LEU A 12 15.83 -3.74 -40.46
C LEU A 12 14.59 -3.23 -39.69
N PRO A 13 13.52 -4.03 -39.52
CA PRO A 13 12.45 -3.66 -38.62
C PRO A 13 13.00 -3.70 -37.19
N PHE A 14 13.29 -2.52 -36.63
CA PHE A 14 13.41 -2.35 -35.19
C PHE A 14 12.04 -2.67 -34.60
N PHE A 15 11.85 -3.91 -34.18
CA PHE A 15 10.81 -4.26 -33.21
C PHE A 15 11.20 -3.56 -31.90
N ILE A 16 10.80 -2.30 -31.76
CA ILE A 16 10.71 -1.64 -30.46
C ILE A 16 9.61 -2.41 -29.73
N GLY A 17 10.01 -3.49 -29.06
CA GLY A 17 9.15 -4.15 -28.11
C GLY A 17 8.80 -3.13 -27.03
N CYS A 18 7.61 -2.55 -27.10
CA CYS A 18 6.98 -1.93 -25.94
C CYS A 18 6.91 -3.02 -24.87
N LYS A 19 7.93 -3.09 -24.01
CA LYS A 19 7.83 -3.76 -22.72
C LYS A 19 6.72 -3.02 -21.99
N HIS A 20 5.51 -3.55 -22.07
CA HIS A 20 4.44 -3.13 -21.19
C HIS A 20 4.99 -3.23 -19.77
N PRO A 21 4.83 -2.19 -18.93
CA PRO A 21 5.24 -2.28 -17.55
C PRO A 21 4.63 -3.54 -16.94
N ALA A 22 5.42 -4.28 -16.17
CA ALA A 22 4.93 -5.48 -15.51
C ALA A 22 3.66 -5.11 -14.73
N THR A 23 2.54 -5.72 -15.09
CA THR A 23 1.27 -5.40 -14.49
C THR A 23 1.32 -5.79 -13.01
N VAL A 24 1.34 -4.79 -12.11
CA VAL A 24 1.38 -4.97 -10.65
C VAL A 24 0.05 -5.46 -10.06
N ASN A 25 -0.83 -5.98 -10.91
CA ASN A 25 -2.13 -6.47 -10.49
C ASN A 25 -1.99 -7.72 -9.62
N GLY A 26 -2.83 -7.78 -8.58
CA GLY A 26 -2.91 -8.91 -7.68
C GLY A 26 -3.35 -8.50 -6.29
N THR A 27 -3.46 -9.50 -5.44
CA THR A 27 -3.67 -9.34 -4.00
C THR A 27 -2.34 -9.59 -3.30
N TYR A 28 -2.04 -8.74 -2.32
CA TYR A 28 -0.80 -8.77 -1.57
C TYR A 28 -1.09 -8.69 -0.07
N ILE A 29 -0.46 -9.57 0.69
CA ILE A 29 -0.62 -9.65 2.15
C ILE A 29 0.67 -9.17 2.82
N GLY A 30 0.56 -8.14 3.66
CA GLY A 30 1.65 -7.60 4.48
C GLY A 30 1.28 -7.55 5.96
N LEU A 31 2.29 -7.47 6.82
CA LEU A 31 2.15 -7.23 8.25
C LEU A 31 2.86 -5.92 8.58
N GLU A 32 2.10 -4.86 8.80
CA GLU A 32 2.60 -3.54 9.20
C GLU A 32 2.51 -3.43 10.73
N GLU A 33 3.57 -3.05 11.43
CA GLU A 33 3.51 -2.89 12.89
C GLU A 33 2.65 -1.67 13.27
N ILE A 34 1.88 -1.79 14.35
CA ILE A 34 1.04 -0.70 14.85
C ILE A 34 1.89 0.24 15.71
N TYR A 35 1.84 1.54 15.41
CA TYR A 35 2.53 2.58 16.15
C TYR A 35 1.54 3.56 16.78
N THR A 36 1.85 4.02 17.98
CA THR A 36 1.22 5.16 18.63
C THR A 36 2.17 6.35 18.67
N THR A 37 1.65 7.52 19.05
CA THR A 37 2.46 8.73 19.25
C THR A 37 2.56 9.02 20.74
N ASN A 38 3.79 9.11 21.26
CA ASN A 38 4.00 9.43 22.67
C ASN A 38 3.74 10.93 22.96
N THR A 39 3.82 11.33 24.22
CA THR A 39 3.63 12.74 24.66
C THR A 39 4.62 13.73 24.05
N LYS A 40 5.73 13.24 23.47
CA LYS A 40 6.74 14.04 22.78
C LYS A 40 6.51 14.09 21.25
N GLY A 41 5.42 13.54 20.75
CA GLY A 41 5.11 13.50 19.31
C GLY A 41 5.89 12.43 18.53
N GLN A 42 6.57 11.51 19.21
CA GLN A 42 7.39 10.48 18.55
C GLN A 42 6.56 9.21 18.32
N LYS A 43 6.72 8.60 17.13
CA LYS A 43 6.16 7.27 16.86
C LYS A 43 6.88 6.22 17.71
N VAL A 44 6.11 5.45 18.46
CA VAL A 44 6.58 4.32 19.26
C VAL A 44 5.67 3.12 18.99
N PRO A 45 6.18 1.87 19.02
CA PRO A 45 5.34 0.69 18.87
C PRO A 45 4.18 0.72 19.86
N TYR A 46 3.00 0.30 19.40
CA TYR A 46 1.85 0.15 20.28
C TYR A 46 2.09 -1.00 21.26
N THR A 47 1.66 -0.81 22.50
CA THR A 47 1.78 -1.80 23.57
C THR A 47 0.41 -1.93 24.23
N SER A 48 -0.15 -3.13 24.25
CA SER A 48 -1.44 -3.38 24.89
C SER A 48 -1.29 -3.35 26.41
N PRO A 49 -2.10 -2.58 27.16
CA PRO A 49 -2.03 -2.58 28.62
C PRO A 49 -2.32 -3.95 29.25
N GLU A 50 -3.19 -4.74 28.62
CA GLU A 50 -3.59 -6.07 29.07
C GLU A 50 -2.50 -7.12 28.82
N ASN A 51 -1.70 -6.92 27.77
CA ASN A 51 -0.56 -7.77 27.45
C ASN A 51 0.60 -6.94 26.87
N PRO A 52 1.47 -6.37 27.74
CA PRO A 52 2.54 -5.47 27.31
C PRO A 52 3.63 -6.10 26.45
N GLU A 53 3.75 -7.43 26.49
CA GLU A 53 4.72 -8.17 25.68
C GLU A 53 4.18 -8.49 24.28
N ALA A 54 2.87 -8.34 24.06
CA ALA A 54 2.24 -8.60 22.77
C ALA A 54 2.61 -7.52 21.76
N LYS A 55 3.15 -7.95 20.61
CA LYS A 55 3.31 -7.09 19.43
C LYS A 55 2.08 -7.16 18.58
N TRP A 56 1.64 -5.99 18.13
CA TRP A 56 0.45 -5.83 17.30
C TRP A 56 0.80 -5.30 15.92
N PHE A 57 0.10 -5.83 14.93
CA PHE A 57 0.28 -5.53 13.52
C PHE A 57 -1.07 -5.26 12.87
N HIS A 58 -1.10 -4.44 11.83
CA HIS A 58 -2.13 -4.51 10.82
C HIS A 58 -1.74 -5.57 9.81
N GLN A 59 -2.49 -6.68 9.78
CA GLN A 59 -2.51 -7.56 8.62
C GLN A 59 -3.26 -6.87 7.50
N SER A 60 -2.51 -6.52 6.47
CA SER A 60 -2.95 -5.69 5.36
C SER A 60 -3.16 -6.54 4.12
N THR A 61 -4.39 -6.52 3.60
CA THR A 61 -4.75 -7.11 2.31
C THR A 61 -4.89 -6.00 1.29
N LEU A 62 -3.86 -5.83 0.45
CA LEU A 62 -3.79 -4.82 -0.60
C LEU A 62 -4.12 -5.47 -1.95
N THR A 63 -5.20 -5.03 -2.59
CA THR A 63 -5.56 -5.45 -3.96
C THR A 63 -5.27 -4.32 -4.93
N LEU A 64 -4.51 -4.61 -5.99
CA LEU A 64 -4.22 -3.69 -7.09
C LEU A 64 -4.85 -4.20 -8.38
N LYS A 65 -5.59 -3.33 -9.07
CA LYS A 65 -6.23 -3.63 -10.36
C LYS A 65 -6.14 -2.42 -11.29
N SER A 66 -5.23 -2.51 -12.26
CA SER A 66 -4.94 -1.48 -13.26
C SER A 66 -4.53 -0.17 -12.60
N ASP A 67 -5.45 0.78 -12.45
CA ASP A 67 -5.27 2.09 -11.84
C ASP A 67 -5.96 2.22 -10.47
N SER A 68 -6.61 1.15 -9.99
CA SER A 68 -7.35 1.11 -8.73
C SER A 68 -6.65 0.29 -7.65
N ALA A 69 -6.83 0.71 -6.40
CA ALA A 69 -6.33 0.03 -5.21
C ALA A 69 -7.41 -0.07 -4.13
N SER A 70 -7.43 -1.19 -3.42
CA SER A 70 -8.19 -1.35 -2.18
C SER A 70 -7.32 -1.96 -1.09
N LEU A 71 -7.44 -1.48 0.13
CA LEU A 71 -6.68 -1.96 1.28
C LEU A 71 -7.63 -2.27 2.43
N GLN A 72 -7.55 -3.48 2.95
CA GLN A 72 -8.22 -3.89 4.19
C GLN A 72 -7.16 -4.15 5.25
N GLN A 73 -7.35 -3.64 6.46
CA GLN A 73 -6.40 -3.83 7.56
C GLN A 73 -7.12 -4.37 8.78
N SER A 74 -6.62 -5.50 9.30
CA SER A 74 -7.10 -6.11 10.54
C SER A 74 -6.00 -6.09 11.60
N PRO A 75 -6.30 -5.69 12.84
CA PRO A 75 -5.34 -5.68 13.93
C PRO A 75 -5.14 -7.12 14.43
N VAL A 76 -3.91 -7.60 14.37
CA VAL A 76 -3.52 -8.95 14.76
C VAL A 76 -2.32 -8.93 15.70
N SER A 77 -2.29 -9.87 16.63
CA SER A 77 -1.06 -10.27 17.32
C SER A 77 -0.77 -11.73 17.01
N ILE A 78 0.49 -12.01 16.70
CA ILE A 78 0.95 -13.34 16.29
C ILE A 78 1.88 -13.86 17.37
N THR A 79 1.45 -14.93 18.06
CA THR A 79 2.25 -15.61 19.09
C THR A 79 2.43 -17.06 18.70
N GLY A 80 3.65 -17.44 18.30
CA GLY A 80 3.92 -18.78 17.79
C GLY A 80 3.14 -19.06 16.50
N LYS A 81 2.17 -19.97 16.57
CA LYS A 81 1.27 -20.32 15.45
C LYS A 81 -0.11 -19.68 15.56
N ASP A 82 -0.42 -19.06 16.69
CA ASP A 82 -1.73 -18.49 16.96
C ASP A 82 -1.78 -17.04 16.50
N THR A 83 -2.91 -16.67 15.91
CA THR A 83 -3.22 -15.30 15.50
C THR A 83 -4.46 -14.86 16.24
N ILE A 84 -4.34 -13.79 17.04
CA ILE A 84 -5.46 -13.17 17.75
C ILE A 84 -5.81 -11.85 17.09
N PHE A 85 -7.09 -11.49 17.11
CA PHE A 85 -7.62 -10.23 16.59
C PHE A 85 -8.15 -9.38 17.75
N SER A 86 -7.94 -8.07 17.71
CA SER A 86 -8.53 -7.16 18.68
C SER A 86 -8.82 -5.81 18.04
N ALA A 87 -10.11 -5.51 17.89
CA ALA A 87 -10.56 -4.21 17.42
C ALA A 87 -9.97 -3.07 18.27
N SER A 88 -9.85 -3.28 19.58
CA SER A 88 -9.40 -2.27 20.55
C SER A 88 -7.92 -1.95 20.43
N ASP A 89 -7.11 -2.89 19.96
CA ASP A 89 -5.66 -2.73 19.82
C ASP A 89 -5.24 -2.16 18.46
N GLY A 90 -6.18 -1.85 17.57
CA GLY A 90 -5.80 -1.22 16.30
C GLY A 90 -6.89 -0.87 15.29
N GLY A 91 -8.15 -1.23 15.50
CA GLY A 91 -9.26 -0.95 14.58
C GLY A 91 -9.19 -1.70 13.24
N PHE A 92 -10.35 -1.89 12.60
CA PHE A 92 -10.45 -2.53 11.28
C PHE A 92 -10.68 -1.45 10.22
N TYR A 93 -9.67 -1.21 9.37
CA TYR A 93 -9.76 -0.15 8.38
C TYR A 93 -10.01 -0.68 6.98
N ASN A 94 -10.81 0.05 6.22
CA ASN A 94 -10.96 -0.13 4.77
C ASN A 94 -10.61 1.17 4.04
N TYR A 95 -9.84 1.03 2.98
CA TYR A 95 -9.47 2.12 2.09
C TYR A 95 -9.69 1.75 0.64
N SER A 96 -9.93 2.77 -0.18
CA SER A 96 -9.91 2.68 -1.64
C SER A 96 -9.14 3.85 -2.23
N GLY A 97 -8.60 3.66 -3.42
CA GLY A 97 -8.06 4.76 -4.20
C GLY A 97 -7.35 4.28 -5.45
N THR A 98 -6.22 4.90 -5.77
CA THR A 98 -5.56 4.77 -7.06
C THR A 98 -4.15 4.25 -6.94
N VAL A 99 -3.66 3.63 -8.00
CA VAL A 99 -2.25 3.25 -8.18
C VAL A 99 -1.71 3.92 -9.43
N SER A 100 -0.48 4.42 -9.33
CA SER A 100 0.27 4.97 -10.46
C SER A 100 1.66 4.36 -10.51
N THR A 101 2.07 3.93 -11.69
CA THR A 101 3.41 3.38 -11.93
C THR A 101 4.33 4.51 -12.37
N GLN A 102 5.34 4.83 -11.56
CA GLN A 102 6.34 5.84 -11.89
C GLN A 102 7.41 5.26 -12.83
N ASN A 103 7.82 4.02 -12.55
CA ASN A 103 8.68 3.22 -13.42
C ASN A 103 8.43 1.72 -13.13
N ASN A 104 9.14 0.82 -13.81
CA ASN A 104 8.92 -0.63 -13.70
C ASN A 104 9.10 -1.22 -12.29
N GLN A 105 9.69 -0.49 -11.35
CA GLN A 105 9.95 -0.94 -9.99
C GLN A 105 9.30 -0.06 -8.92
N HIS A 106 8.83 1.13 -9.26
CA HIS A 106 8.31 2.10 -8.29
C HIS A 106 6.86 2.45 -8.60
N ILE A 107 5.98 2.22 -7.63
CA ILE A 107 4.55 2.56 -7.72
C ILE A 107 4.14 3.43 -6.53
N ILE A 108 3.22 4.35 -6.78
CA ILE A 108 2.59 5.19 -5.76
C ILE A 108 1.13 4.76 -5.63
N ILE A 109 0.70 4.46 -4.42
CA ILE A 109 -0.67 4.06 -4.10
C ILE A 109 -1.27 5.11 -3.18
N ASN A 110 -2.31 5.78 -3.65
CA ASN A 110 -3.05 6.79 -2.90
C ASN A 110 -4.37 6.20 -2.40
N LEU A 111 -4.60 6.24 -1.10
CA LEU A 111 -5.73 5.60 -0.45
C LEU A 111 -6.49 6.61 0.41
N THR A 112 -7.82 6.54 0.36
CA THR A 112 -8.71 7.29 1.25
C THR A 112 -9.58 6.29 2.02
N GLU A 113 -9.72 6.51 3.33
CA GLU A 113 -10.55 5.68 4.21
C GLU A 113 -12.00 5.72 3.71
N THR A 114 -12.58 4.54 3.50
CA THR A 114 -14.00 4.38 3.16
C THR A 114 -14.82 4.03 4.38
N SER A 115 -14.23 3.29 5.32
CA SER A 115 -14.85 2.91 6.59
C SER A 115 -13.79 2.50 7.61
N CYS A 116 -14.15 2.57 8.88
CA CYS A 116 -13.42 1.89 9.94
C CYS A 116 -14.37 1.42 11.04
N ASP A 117 -14.14 0.20 11.53
CA ASP A 117 -14.75 -0.31 12.76
C ASP A 117 -13.78 -0.14 13.94
N ASN A 118 -14.30 0.43 15.03
CA ASN A 118 -13.57 0.73 16.27
C ASN A 118 -12.41 1.73 16.11
N CYS A 119 -12.62 2.76 15.31
CA CYS A 119 -11.72 3.90 15.19
C CYS A 119 -12.33 5.17 15.77
N GLY A 120 -11.49 6.01 16.39
CA GLY A 120 -11.85 7.42 16.57
C GLY A 120 -12.06 8.10 15.21
N GLU A 121 -12.90 9.11 15.13
CA GLU A 121 -13.06 9.91 13.91
C GLU A 121 -12.26 11.21 14.02
N ILE A 122 -11.54 11.57 12.95
CA ILE A 122 -10.94 12.90 12.86
C ILE A 122 -12.04 13.83 12.36
N VAL A 123 -12.38 14.84 13.14
CA VAL A 123 -13.41 15.83 12.78
C VAL A 123 -12.84 17.23 12.87
N GLN A 124 -13.34 18.12 12.02
CA GLN A 124 -13.05 19.54 12.06
C GLN A 124 -14.32 20.31 12.39
N LYS A 125 -14.25 21.13 13.45
CA LYS A 125 -15.31 22.09 13.77
C LYS A 125 -15.36 23.17 12.69
N GLN A 126 -16.54 23.37 12.11
CA GLN A 126 -16.81 24.36 11.09
C GLN A 126 -17.23 25.70 11.73
N ALA A 127 -17.26 26.76 10.92
CA ALA A 127 -17.63 28.11 11.38
C ALA A 127 -19.07 28.20 11.94
N ASP A 128 -19.97 27.36 11.45
CA ASP A 128 -21.37 27.25 11.91
C ASP A 128 -21.53 26.40 13.19
N GLY A 129 -20.41 25.92 13.76
CA GLY A 129 -20.40 25.08 14.95
C GLY A 129 -20.61 23.59 14.70
N THR A 130 -20.89 23.15 13.46
CA THR A 130 -21.02 21.74 13.10
C THR A 130 -19.66 21.03 13.01
N TYR A 131 -19.66 19.71 13.00
CA TYR A 131 -18.46 18.89 12.83
C TYR A 131 -18.49 18.18 11.48
N LYS A 132 -17.39 18.29 10.73
CA LYS A 132 -17.20 17.57 9.48
C LYS A 132 -16.11 16.51 9.65
N LYS A 133 -16.42 15.26 9.29
CA LYS A 133 -15.43 14.18 9.22
C LYS A 133 -14.35 14.51 8.20
N ILE A 134 -13.10 14.35 8.61
CA ILE A 134 -11.93 14.37 7.73
C ILE A 134 -11.54 12.91 7.49
N PRO A 135 -11.66 12.40 6.25
CA PRO A 135 -11.27 11.03 5.97
C PRO A 135 -9.75 10.89 6.11
N ARG A 136 -9.31 9.77 6.70
CA ARG A 136 -7.89 9.42 6.72
C ARG A 136 -7.39 9.15 5.31
N LYS A 137 -6.16 9.57 5.03
CA LYS A 137 -5.48 9.29 3.77
C LYS A 137 -4.18 8.56 4.05
N LYS A 138 -3.80 7.67 3.13
CA LYS A 138 -2.52 6.99 3.11
C LYS A 138 -1.89 7.15 1.73
N GLU A 139 -0.59 7.37 1.71
CA GLU A 139 0.23 7.30 0.51
C GLU A 139 1.27 6.21 0.76
N TYR A 140 1.29 5.19 -0.09
CA TYR A 140 2.28 4.14 -0.08
C TYR A 140 3.20 4.28 -1.29
N GLU A 141 4.47 4.50 -1.01
CA GLU A 141 5.55 4.25 -1.97
C GLU A 141 5.90 2.77 -1.89
N ALA A 142 5.72 2.04 -3.00
CA ALA A 142 6.01 0.62 -3.07
C ALA A 142 7.11 0.33 -4.10
N ILE A 143 8.03 -0.54 -3.69
CA ILE A 143 9.08 -1.08 -4.56
C ILE A 143 8.66 -2.50 -4.97
N VAL A 144 8.55 -2.76 -6.27
CA VAL A 144 8.28 -4.08 -6.82
C VAL A 144 9.54 -4.94 -6.73
N THR A 145 9.42 -6.09 -6.08
CA THR A 145 10.49 -7.08 -5.89
C THR A 145 10.03 -8.45 -6.41
N PRO A 146 10.96 -9.39 -6.64
CA PRO A 146 10.58 -10.77 -6.96
C PRO A 146 9.70 -11.46 -5.91
N GLN A 147 9.75 -11.00 -4.65
CA GLN A 147 9.00 -11.57 -3.53
C GLN A 147 7.62 -10.91 -3.31
N GLY A 148 7.33 -9.81 -4.00
CA GLY A 148 6.11 -9.01 -3.80
C GLY A 148 6.40 -7.51 -3.83
N LEU A 149 5.70 -6.74 -2.98
CA LEU A 149 5.90 -5.30 -2.85
C LEU A 149 6.57 -4.97 -1.51
N THR A 150 7.58 -4.11 -1.52
CA THR A 150 8.12 -3.53 -0.28
C THR A 150 7.49 -2.16 -0.09
N ILE A 151 6.72 -1.99 0.99
CA ILE A 151 6.02 -0.75 1.34
C ILE A 151 6.48 -0.31 2.72
N GLN A 152 7.10 0.87 2.82
CA GLN A 152 7.60 1.42 4.11
C GLN A 152 8.47 0.43 4.92
N GLY A 153 9.23 -0.42 4.23
CA GLY A 153 10.08 -1.45 4.85
C GLY A 153 9.39 -2.79 5.14
N TYR A 154 8.07 -2.89 4.96
CA TYR A 154 7.31 -4.13 5.12
C TYR A 154 7.15 -4.86 3.78
N LEU A 155 7.34 -6.18 3.80
CA LEU A 155 7.11 -7.02 2.63
C LEU A 155 5.63 -7.43 2.55
N PHE A 156 5.01 -7.09 1.44
CA PHE A 156 3.68 -7.51 1.03
C PHE A 156 3.83 -8.62 -0.01
N LYS A 157 3.62 -9.87 0.41
CA LYS A 157 3.76 -11.05 -0.46
C LYS A 157 2.54 -11.17 -1.35
N LYS A 158 2.75 -11.56 -2.59
CA LYS A 158 1.65 -11.86 -3.51
C LYS A 158 0.94 -13.15 -3.07
N GLU A 159 -0.39 -13.12 -3.06
CA GLU A 159 -1.26 -14.30 -2.85
C GLU A 159 -1.41 -15.12 -4.14
#